data_AF-A0A6J2VM67-F1
#
_entry.id   AF-A0A6J2VM67-F1
#
_cell.length_a   1.000
_cell.length_b   1.000
_cell.length_c   1.000
_cell.angle_alpha   90.00
_cell.angle_beta   90.00
_cell.angle_gamma   90.00
#
_symmetry.space_group_name_H-M   'P 1'
#
loop_
_entity.id
_entity.type
_entity.pdbx_description
1 polymer ?
#
loop_
_entity_poly.entity_id
_entity_poly.type
_entity_poly.pdbx_seq_one_letter_code
_entity_poly.pdbx_strand_id
1 'polypeptide(L)'
;MHSEDGDLWESLAYYYTDGRGTVNLNRDSSIGGSYVGCEPMGLFWSLQAAPGEREGLRLRKRDVETPYLVDLSVLQGHISSCDGAGGQGMRAEQEVAAVKVERWYMSPGVRRVEIRQNGVVGTLFMPPGPGPFPGVLDLWGMGGGLVEYRSALFASHGLASFALAYFDHKDIPGPAKRVNVKDSYFKTAFEILQNHPQICSDRVAVVGLSFGVYLTLKIATQLSVNPSCIICINGPLGSFNKSFNENGVSGTFDEHQEYWSYDEHNNVSFREMSSPKNIPPENFVKIENLNCPLLYILGEDDLSCAAVENADEIEKRLRAVGKSHLFNCVSYPGAGHLIEPPYTPNARASLWTTRPTKLITLWGGNLAQHAVAQEDSWKRILGFLDLYLRQNVNYGAPR
;
A
#
# COMPACT_ATOMS: atom_id res chain seq x y z
N MET A 1 -1.94 8.84 19.60
CA MET A 1 -2.40 9.67 18.46
C MET A 1 -3.82 9.29 18.10
N HIS A 2 -4.66 10.20 17.62
CA HIS A 2 -6.00 9.84 17.15
C HIS A 2 -6.02 9.70 15.63
N SER A 3 -6.76 8.71 15.12
CA SER A 3 -7.05 8.56 13.70
C SER A 3 -8.03 9.64 13.24
N GLU A 4 -8.21 9.81 11.92
CA GLU A 4 -9.25 10.70 11.39
C GLU A 4 -10.68 10.21 11.67
N ASP A 5 -10.84 8.95 12.08
CA ASP A 5 -12.11 8.40 12.56
C ASP A 5 -12.29 8.58 14.07
N GLY A 6 -11.30 9.16 14.76
CA GLY A 6 -11.34 9.46 16.18
C GLY A 6 -10.85 8.35 17.11
N ASP A 7 -10.43 7.18 16.58
CA ASP A 7 -9.91 6.10 17.41
C ASP A 7 -8.51 6.41 17.93
N LEU A 8 -8.23 6.10 19.19
CA LEU A 8 -6.90 6.22 19.77
C LEU A 8 -5.97 5.09 19.31
N TRP A 9 -4.79 5.46 18.85
CA TRP A 9 -3.67 4.56 18.57
C TRP A 9 -2.52 4.87 19.53
N GLU A 10 -2.03 3.84 20.21
CA GLU A 10 -0.96 3.94 21.19
C GLU A 10 0.13 2.87 21.00
N SER A 11 1.34 3.21 21.44
CA SER A 11 2.48 2.32 21.57
C SER A 11 3.26 2.77 22.80
N LEU A 12 3.86 1.79 23.48
CA LEU A 12 4.63 2.01 24.69
C LEU A 12 5.96 1.24 24.60
N ALA A 13 7.03 1.82 25.13
CA ALA A 13 8.32 1.15 25.20
C ALA A 13 9.04 1.49 26.50
N TYR A 14 9.69 0.50 27.09
CA TYR A 14 10.36 0.62 28.38
C TYR A 14 11.86 0.78 28.21
N TYR A 15 12.43 1.78 28.87
CA TYR A 15 13.85 2.08 28.86
C TYR A 15 14.39 2.27 30.26
N TYR A 16 15.71 2.12 30.41
CA TYR A 16 16.46 2.64 31.54
C TYR A 16 17.29 3.83 31.06
N THR A 17 17.34 4.89 31.86
CA THR A 17 18.26 5.99 31.62
C THR A 17 19.70 5.55 31.88
N ASP A 18 20.65 6.13 31.17
CA ASP A 18 22.06 6.04 31.55
C ASP A 18 22.35 6.80 32.86
N GLY A 19 23.61 6.78 33.31
CA GLY A 19 24.04 7.49 34.52
C GLY A 19 23.90 9.01 34.46
N ARG A 20 23.53 9.59 33.31
CA ARG A 20 23.25 11.00 33.11
C ARG A 20 21.74 11.29 33.00
N GLY A 21 20.88 10.29 33.17
CA GLY A 21 19.43 10.45 33.02
C GLY A 21 18.96 10.49 31.57
N THR A 22 19.76 10.02 30.61
CA THR A 22 19.44 10.10 29.17
C THR A 22 19.00 8.75 28.61
N VAL A 23 18.05 8.79 27.66
CA VAL A 23 17.69 7.67 26.77
C VAL A 23 17.86 8.15 25.32
N ASN A 24 18.55 7.37 24.50
CA ASN A 24 18.73 7.59 23.07
C ASN A 24 18.18 6.40 22.27
N LEU A 25 17.07 6.60 21.57
CA LEU A 25 16.37 5.56 20.81
C LEU A 25 17.18 4.97 19.64
N ASN A 26 18.30 5.61 19.23
CA ASN A 26 19.21 5.08 18.21
C ASN A 26 20.27 4.11 18.75
N ARG A 27 20.35 3.93 20.08
CA ARG A 27 21.38 3.13 20.72
C ARG A 27 20.83 2.24 21.82
N ASP A 28 19.92 2.78 22.61
CA ASP A 28 19.44 2.15 23.82
C ASP A 28 18.24 1.26 23.48
N SER A 29 18.27 0.01 23.94
CA SER A 29 17.24 -0.98 23.61
C SER A 29 16.01 -0.83 24.49
N SER A 30 14.83 -0.89 23.88
CA SER A 30 13.59 -1.13 24.62
C SER A 30 13.63 -2.52 25.25
N ILE A 31 13.26 -2.62 26.53
CA ILE A 31 13.24 -3.90 27.27
C ILE A 31 11.84 -4.50 27.40
N GLY A 32 10.80 -3.81 26.91
CA GLY A 32 9.42 -4.26 27.00
C GLY A 32 8.43 -3.22 26.49
N GLY A 33 7.15 -3.57 26.52
CA GLY A 33 6.06 -2.78 25.93
C GLY A 33 5.66 -3.35 24.57
N SER A 34 5.26 -2.47 23.65
CA SER A 34 4.82 -2.78 22.29
C SER A 34 5.92 -3.36 21.40
N TYR A 35 7.20 -3.14 21.75
CA TYR A 35 8.37 -3.72 21.07
C TYR A 35 9.58 -3.79 22.01
N VAL A 36 10.56 -4.60 21.62
CA VAL A 36 11.85 -4.77 22.31
C VAL A 36 13.01 -4.55 21.33
N GLY A 37 14.20 -4.23 21.86
CA GLY A 37 15.40 -3.99 21.06
C GLY A 37 15.64 -2.53 20.70
N CYS A 38 16.71 -2.27 19.94
CA CYS A 38 17.12 -0.95 19.51
C CYS A 38 16.39 -0.57 18.21
N GLU A 39 15.19 -0.03 18.36
CA GLU A 39 14.27 0.28 17.26
C GLU A 39 13.90 1.76 17.27
N PRO A 40 14.63 2.64 16.56
CA PRO A 40 14.47 4.10 16.68
C PRO A 40 13.07 4.60 16.31
N MET A 41 12.42 3.89 15.39
CA MET A 41 11.07 4.18 14.90
C MET A 41 10.02 3.24 15.51
N GLY A 42 10.41 2.47 16.53
CA GLY A 42 9.59 1.48 17.22
C GLY A 42 8.24 2.02 17.67
N LEU A 43 8.22 3.19 18.30
CA LEU A 43 6.98 3.83 18.77
C LEU A 43 5.96 4.13 17.66
N PHE A 44 6.40 4.24 16.39
CA PHE A 44 5.52 4.54 15.28
C PHE A 44 5.03 3.27 14.59
N TRP A 45 5.92 2.35 14.22
CA TRP A 45 5.51 1.13 13.52
C TRP A 45 4.75 0.15 14.40
N SER A 46 4.95 0.22 15.74
CA SER A 46 4.28 -0.65 16.70
C SER A 46 2.98 -0.07 17.28
N LEU A 47 2.48 1.06 16.76
CA LEU A 47 1.17 1.59 17.17
C LEU A 47 0.08 0.54 16.98
N GLN A 48 -0.79 0.42 17.96
CA GLN A 48 -1.97 -0.42 17.91
C GLN A 48 -3.18 0.39 18.36
N ALA A 49 -4.38 -0.04 17.94
CA ALA A 49 -5.60 0.54 18.50
C ALA A 49 -5.60 0.35 20.02
N ALA A 50 -5.92 1.41 20.75
CA ALA A 50 -5.94 1.36 22.21
C ALA A 50 -7.03 0.41 22.73
N PRO A 51 -6.89 -0.13 23.95
CA PRO A 51 -7.93 -0.95 24.55
C PRO A 51 -9.28 -0.22 24.62
N GLY A 52 -10.34 -0.88 24.14
CA GLY A 52 -11.71 -0.32 24.11
C GLY A 52 -12.08 0.40 22.82
N GLU A 53 -11.13 0.59 21.90
CA GLU A 53 -11.40 1.09 20.55
C GLU A 53 -12.17 0.07 19.70
N ARG A 54 -12.67 0.52 18.55
CA ARG A 54 -13.44 -0.34 17.64
C ARG A 54 -12.62 -1.53 17.15
N GLU A 55 -13.30 -2.65 16.89
CA GLU A 55 -12.65 -3.83 16.33
C GLU A 55 -12.33 -3.67 14.83
N GLY A 56 -11.25 -4.33 14.39
CA GLY A 56 -10.92 -4.43 12.97
C GLY A 56 -10.44 -3.11 12.36
N LEU A 57 -9.77 -2.27 13.15
CA LEU A 57 -9.24 -1.00 12.67
C LEU A 57 -8.00 -1.20 11.78
N ARG A 58 -7.89 -0.33 10.78
CA ARG A 58 -6.69 -0.15 9.95
C ARG A 58 -6.43 1.34 9.82
N LEU A 59 -5.26 1.79 10.24
CA LEU A 59 -4.89 3.19 10.12
C LEU A 59 -4.73 3.55 8.64
N ARG A 60 -5.50 4.54 8.19
CA ARG A 60 -5.44 5.08 6.82
C ARG A 60 -5.55 6.59 6.90
N LYS A 61 -4.72 7.30 6.14
CA LYS A 61 -4.84 8.75 5.99
C LYS A 61 -5.80 9.05 4.83
N ARG A 62 -6.89 9.77 5.06
CA ARG A 62 -7.80 10.21 3.99
C ARG A 62 -7.47 11.63 3.55
N ASP A 63 -7.27 12.53 4.51
CA ASP A 63 -6.87 13.90 4.22
C ASP A 63 -5.35 14.03 4.30
N VAL A 64 -4.68 13.95 3.15
CA VAL A 64 -3.22 14.01 3.07
C VAL A 64 -2.65 15.42 3.28
N GLU A 65 -3.49 16.46 3.26
CA GLU A 65 -3.10 17.86 3.45
C GLU A 65 -2.96 18.24 4.92
N THR A 66 -3.36 17.36 5.84
CA THR A 66 -3.16 17.53 7.28
C THR A 66 -2.20 16.48 7.84
N PRO A 67 -1.41 16.81 8.89
CA PRO A 67 -0.57 15.83 9.54
C PRO A 67 -1.38 14.95 10.49
N TYR A 68 -0.81 13.80 10.86
CA TYR A 68 -1.17 13.19 12.14
C TYR A 68 -0.44 13.90 13.27
N LEU A 69 -1.16 14.21 14.35
CA LEU A 69 -0.58 14.71 15.59
C LEU A 69 -0.30 13.54 16.52
N VAL A 70 0.97 13.34 16.84
CA VAL A 70 1.44 12.28 17.73
C VAL A 70 1.97 12.89 19.01
N ASP A 71 1.26 12.66 20.11
CA ASP A 71 1.75 12.97 21.45
C ASP A 71 2.78 11.93 21.86
N LEU A 72 3.99 12.37 22.17
CA LEU A 72 5.07 11.57 22.72
C LEU A 72 5.30 11.99 24.16
N SER A 73 5.04 11.07 25.08
CA SER A 73 5.17 11.30 26.52
C SER A 73 6.29 10.43 27.09
N VAL A 74 7.07 11.01 28.00
CA VAL A 74 7.99 10.28 28.88
C VAL A 74 7.30 10.12 30.22
N LEU A 75 7.14 8.86 30.66
CA LEU A 75 6.51 8.53 31.92
C LEU A 75 7.54 7.99 32.91
N GLN A 76 7.35 8.29 34.19
CA GLN A 76 8.20 7.79 35.27
C GLN A 76 7.85 6.33 35.60
N GLY A 77 8.83 5.44 35.45
CA GLY A 77 8.67 4.01 35.73
C GLY A 77 8.14 3.20 34.55
N HIS A 78 8.06 1.87 34.72
CA HIS A 78 7.50 0.97 33.71
C HIS A 78 6.03 0.71 34.04
N ILE A 79 5.14 1.43 33.37
CA ILE A 79 3.68 1.41 33.61
C ILE A 79 3.04 0.44 32.63
N SER A 80 2.09 -0.37 33.07
CA SER A 80 1.37 -1.30 32.19
C SER A 80 0.19 -0.61 31.50
N SER A 81 -0.09 -0.98 30.25
CA SER A 81 -1.24 -0.48 29.48
C SER A 81 -2.61 -1.00 29.97
N CYS A 82 -2.62 -1.96 30.91
CA CYS A 82 -3.83 -2.63 31.40
C CYS A 82 -4.53 -1.95 32.61
N ASP A 83 -4.06 -0.78 33.06
CA ASP A 83 -4.79 -0.01 34.05
C ASP A 83 -5.99 0.66 33.37
N GLY A 84 -7.21 0.14 33.61
CA GLY A 84 -8.47 0.52 32.95
C GLY A 84 -8.87 2.00 33.08
N ALA A 85 -10.17 2.35 33.09
CA ALA A 85 -10.63 3.75 33.06
C ALA A 85 -10.10 4.69 34.19
N GLY A 86 -9.42 4.17 35.22
CA GLY A 86 -8.64 4.94 36.20
C GLY A 86 -7.16 5.22 35.83
N GLY A 87 -6.64 4.62 34.77
CA GLY A 87 -5.24 4.70 34.32
C GLY A 87 -4.88 5.98 33.57
N GLN A 88 -5.84 6.71 33.00
CA GLN A 88 -5.58 8.05 32.42
C GLN A 88 -5.15 9.06 33.49
N GLY A 89 -5.74 8.97 34.69
CA GLY A 89 -5.35 9.80 35.85
C GLY A 89 -3.93 9.47 36.34
N MET A 90 -3.61 8.17 36.48
CA MET A 90 -2.26 7.73 36.89
C MET A 90 -1.19 8.05 35.84
N ARG A 91 -1.49 7.93 34.53
CA ARG A 91 -0.55 8.31 33.47
C ARG A 91 -0.22 9.80 33.49
N ALA A 92 -1.20 10.66 33.76
CA ALA A 92 -0.98 12.10 33.87
C ALA A 92 -0.13 12.48 35.10
N GLU A 93 -0.27 11.76 36.21
CA GLU A 93 0.54 11.97 37.42
C GLU A 93 1.99 11.51 37.25
N GLN A 94 2.25 10.58 36.34
CA GLN A 94 3.57 9.99 36.07
C GLN A 94 4.26 10.60 34.84
N GLU A 95 3.61 11.50 34.10
CA GLU A 95 4.22 12.17 32.95
C GLU A 95 5.26 13.18 33.40
N VAL A 96 6.52 12.96 33.00
CA VAL A 96 7.63 13.86 33.33
C VAL A 96 7.95 14.85 32.21
N ALA A 97 7.58 14.51 30.98
CA ALA A 97 7.69 15.40 29.82
C ALA A 97 6.79 14.92 28.68
N ALA A 98 6.31 15.85 27.86
CA ALA A 98 5.58 15.52 26.64
C ALA A 98 5.93 16.49 25.50
N VAL A 99 5.86 16.00 24.28
CA VAL A 99 5.97 16.79 23.06
C VAL A 99 4.96 16.29 22.04
N LYS A 100 4.46 17.22 21.22
CA LYS A 100 3.61 16.89 20.08
C LYS A 100 4.43 16.93 18.80
N VAL A 101 4.36 15.85 18.02
CA VAL A 101 5.05 15.72 16.73
C VAL A 101 4.02 15.66 15.61
N GLU A 102 4.25 16.44 14.56
CA GLU A 102 3.46 16.39 13.34
C GLU A 102 4.07 15.40 12.35
N ARG A 103 3.28 14.45 11.87
CA ARG A 103 3.67 13.51 10.81
C ARG A 103 2.89 13.78 9.54
N TRP A 104 3.57 14.38 8.57
CA TRP A 104 3.01 14.82 7.30
C TRP A 104 3.08 13.71 6.24
N TYR A 105 1.99 13.55 5.46
CA TYR A 105 1.96 12.68 4.26
C TYR A 105 2.26 13.46 2.97
N MET A 106 2.12 14.78 3.01
CA MET A 106 2.36 15.66 1.88
C MET A 106 3.37 16.74 2.28
N SER A 107 4.50 16.81 1.59
CA SER A 107 5.54 17.81 1.85
C SER A 107 5.11 19.21 1.43
N PRO A 108 5.63 20.27 2.08
CA PRO A 108 5.36 21.65 1.69
C PRO A 108 5.62 21.90 0.19
N GLY A 109 4.69 22.59 -0.47
CA GLY A 109 4.80 22.95 -1.88
C GLY A 109 4.36 21.89 -2.89
N VAL A 110 4.08 20.66 -2.45
CA VAL A 110 3.33 19.70 -3.27
C VAL A 110 1.94 20.27 -3.53
N ARG A 111 1.41 20.10 -4.74
CA ARG A 111 0.03 20.51 -5.09
C ARG A 111 -0.85 19.29 -5.28
N ARG A 112 -2.00 19.28 -4.63
CA ARG A 112 -3.08 18.30 -4.83
C ARG A 112 -4.07 18.84 -5.86
N VAL A 113 -4.28 18.13 -6.96
CA VAL A 113 -5.18 18.55 -8.06
C VAL A 113 -6.15 17.43 -8.38
N GLU A 114 -7.44 17.65 -8.15
CA GLU A 114 -8.46 16.66 -8.49
C GLU A 114 -8.64 16.55 -10.01
N ILE A 115 -8.70 15.32 -10.50
CA ILE A 115 -8.91 15.01 -11.91
C ILE A 115 -10.30 14.41 -12.09
N ARG A 116 -11.10 15.07 -12.95
CA ARG A 116 -12.43 14.64 -13.41
C ARG A 116 -12.51 14.84 -14.92
N GLN A 117 -11.62 14.18 -15.66
CA GLN A 117 -11.43 14.41 -17.09
C GLN A 117 -11.75 13.13 -17.87
N ASN A 118 -12.55 13.24 -18.94
CA ASN A 118 -12.92 12.09 -19.80
C ASN A 118 -13.52 10.91 -19.03
N GLY A 119 -14.25 11.20 -17.95
CA GLY A 119 -14.81 10.20 -17.03
C GLY A 119 -13.80 9.61 -16.04
N VAL A 120 -12.50 9.89 -16.17
CA VAL A 120 -11.45 9.48 -15.24
C VAL A 120 -11.55 10.26 -13.94
N VAL A 121 -11.54 9.53 -12.83
CA VAL A 121 -11.66 10.03 -11.46
C VAL A 121 -10.40 9.70 -10.69
N GLY A 122 -9.72 10.73 -10.18
CA GLY A 122 -8.58 10.57 -9.29
C GLY A 122 -8.01 11.90 -8.83
N THR A 123 -6.80 11.87 -8.30
CA THR A 123 -6.09 13.06 -7.80
C THR A 123 -4.63 13.01 -8.23
N LEU A 124 -4.19 14.07 -8.90
CA LEU A 124 -2.81 14.29 -9.33
C LEU A 124 -2.06 15.11 -8.28
N PHE A 125 -0.97 14.55 -7.77
CA PHE A 125 -0.04 15.23 -6.87
C PHE A 125 1.18 15.69 -7.67
N MET A 126 1.44 17.00 -7.64
CA MET A 126 2.52 17.63 -8.37
C MET A 126 3.62 18.11 -7.41
N PRO A 127 4.90 17.73 -7.61
CA PRO A 127 5.99 18.28 -6.82
C PRO A 127 6.13 19.79 -6.98
N PRO A 128 6.77 20.49 -6.02
CA PRO A 128 7.16 21.88 -6.21
C PRO A 128 8.20 22.02 -7.32
N GLY A 129 8.21 23.18 -7.98
CA GLY A 129 9.18 23.53 -9.03
C GLY A 129 8.60 23.55 -10.46
N PRO A 130 9.44 23.86 -11.45
CA PRO A 130 8.98 24.09 -12.83
C PRO A 130 8.59 22.81 -13.58
N GLY A 131 9.15 21.65 -13.20
CA GLY A 131 9.06 20.42 -13.98
C GLY A 131 9.91 20.48 -15.28
N PRO A 132 9.65 19.60 -16.25
CA PRO A 132 8.71 18.48 -16.18
C PRO A 132 9.19 17.42 -15.18
N PHE A 133 8.26 16.65 -14.63
CA PHE A 133 8.52 15.61 -13.64
C PHE A 133 8.30 14.21 -14.25
N PRO A 134 9.06 13.19 -13.82
CA PRO A 134 8.64 11.81 -14.05
C PRO A 134 7.27 11.54 -13.41
N GLY A 135 6.45 10.72 -14.08
CA GLY A 135 5.08 10.41 -13.69
C GLY A 135 4.92 9.02 -13.07
N VAL A 136 3.99 8.88 -12.12
CA VAL A 136 3.59 7.59 -11.52
C VAL A 136 2.07 7.49 -11.50
N LEU A 137 1.49 6.52 -12.22
CA LEU A 137 0.09 6.14 -12.05
C LEU A 137 -0.02 5.14 -10.88
N ASP A 138 -0.79 5.50 -9.85
CA ASP A 138 -0.87 4.77 -8.59
C ASP A 138 -2.24 4.06 -8.43
N LEU A 139 -2.20 2.73 -8.30
CA LEU A 139 -3.35 1.84 -8.25
C LEU A 139 -3.37 1.06 -6.93
N TRP A 140 -4.46 1.21 -6.19
CA TRP A 140 -4.70 0.49 -4.94
C TRP A 140 -5.42 -0.84 -5.15
N GLY A 141 -5.95 -1.46 -4.11
CA GLY A 141 -6.73 -2.70 -4.19
C GLY A 141 -8.24 -2.45 -4.30
N MET A 142 -9.04 -3.49 -4.03
CA MET A 142 -10.51 -3.42 -4.03
C MET A 142 -11.12 -2.80 -2.76
N GLY A 143 -10.35 -2.01 -2.00
CA GLY A 143 -10.84 -1.37 -0.77
C GLY A 143 -11.84 -0.23 -1.00
N GLY A 144 -12.04 0.20 -2.25
CA GLY A 144 -12.98 1.25 -2.62
C GLY A 144 -12.44 2.66 -2.47
N GLY A 145 -13.20 3.62 -3.00
CA GLY A 145 -12.90 5.04 -2.91
C GLY A 145 -11.63 5.45 -3.64
N LEU A 146 -10.96 6.47 -3.10
CA LEU A 146 -9.73 7.04 -3.62
C LEU A 146 -8.72 7.10 -2.47
N VAL A 147 -7.57 6.45 -2.66
CA VAL A 147 -6.51 6.36 -1.65
C VAL A 147 -5.31 7.17 -2.13
N GLU A 148 -4.98 8.23 -1.40
CA GLU A 148 -4.08 9.28 -1.91
C GLU A 148 -2.69 9.29 -1.26
N TYR A 149 -2.54 8.70 -0.06
CA TYR A 149 -1.37 8.93 0.78
C TYR A 149 -0.06 8.42 0.18
N ARG A 150 -0.06 7.33 -0.58
CA ARG A 150 1.14 6.86 -1.30
C ARG A 150 1.53 7.81 -2.43
N SER A 151 0.56 8.31 -3.19
CA SER A 151 0.79 9.29 -4.25
C SER A 151 1.31 10.63 -3.71
N ALA A 152 0.78 11.10 -2.58
CA ALA A 152 1.28 12.30 -1.89
C ALA A 152 2.75 12.15 -1.45
N LEU A 153 3.13 10.96 -0.97
CA LEU A 153 4.51 10.64 -0.62
C LEU A 153 5.41 10.56 -1.87
N PHE A 154 4.96 9.98 -2.99
CA PHE A 154 5.71 10.00 -4.24
C PHE A 154 5.98 11.44 -4.74
N ALA A 155 4.98 12.32 -4.68
CA ALA A 155 5.14 13.73 -5.03
C ALA A 155 6.11 14.47 -4.10
N SER A 156 6.12 14.11 -2.82
CA SER A 156 7.11 14.58 -1.85
C SER A 156 8.54 14.14 -2.18
N HIS A 157 8.71 13.07 -2.97
CA HIS A 157 9.99 12.61 -3.49
C HIS A 157 10.30 13.12 -4.92
N GLY A 158 9.56 14.11 -5.43
CA GLY A 158 9.81 14.69 -6.75
C GLY A 158 9.31 13.85 -7.93
N LEU A 159 8.28 13.03 -7.72
CA LEU A 159 7.60 12.24 -8.74
C LEU A 159 6.15 12.73 -8.85
N ALA A 160 5.71 13.23 -10.00
CA ALA A 160 4.29 13.55 -10.14
C ALA A 160 3.46 12.27 -10.13
N SER A 161 2.46 12.19 -9.24
CA SER A 161 1.79 10.93 -8.97
C SER A 161 0.27 11.05 -9.05
N PHE A 162 -0.35 10.18 -9.83
CA PHE A 162 -1.79 10.17 -10.08
C PHE A 162 -2.44 8.99 -9.35
N ALA A 163 -3.09 9.27 -8.22
CA ALA A 163 -3.92 8.32 -7.50
C ALA A 163 -5.22 8.10 -8.28
N LEU A 164 -5.49 6.87 -8.71
CA LEU A 164 -6.65 6.56 -9.55
C LEU A 164 -7.73 5.83 -8.74
N ALA A 165 -8.96 6.36 -8.76
CA ALA A 165 -10.13 5.65 -8.29
C ALA A 165 -10.69 4.78 -9.44
N TYR A 166 -11.14 3.56 -9.13
CA TYR A 166 -11.79 2.70 -10.12
C TYR A 166 -12.83 1.72 -9.52
N PHE A 167 -12.94 1.70 -8.19
CA PHE A 167 -13.84 0.82 -7.45
C PHE A 167 -14.53 1.62 -6.34
N ASP A 168 -15.84 1.48 -6.21
CA ASP A 168 -16.66 2.02 -5.11
C ASP A 168 -16.37 3.50 -4.75
N HIS A 169 -16.25 4.36 -5.76
CA HIS A 169 -16.08 5.81 -5.59
C HIS A 169 -17.34 6.54 -6.10
N LYS A 170 -17.80 7.53 -5.33
CA LYS A 170 -19.06 8.26 -5.58
C LYS A 170 -19.19 8.87 -6.99
N ASP A 171 -18.07 9.29 -7.58
CA ASP A 171 -18.03 9.93 -8.90
C ASP A 171 -17.88 8.91 -10.05
N ILE A 172 -17.79 7.61 -9.75
CA ILE A 172 -17.73 6.54 -10.75
C ILE A 172 -19.14 5.96 -10.91
N PRO A 173 -19.77 6.10 -12.09
CA PRO A 173 -21.11 5.59 -12.32
C PRO A 173 -21.18 4.07 -12.16
N GLY A 174 -22.32 3.56 -11.67
CA GLY A 174 -22.63 2.14 -11.62
C GLY A 174 -22.92 1.62 -10.21
N PRO A 175 -23.24 0.32 -10.09
CA PRO A 175 -23.55 -0.30 -8.81
C PRO A 175 -22.33 -0.28 -7.86
N ALA A 176 -22.59 -0.01 -6.58
CA ALA A 176 -21.59 -0.14 -5.52
C ALA A 176 -20.98 -1.55 -5.47
N LYS A 177 -19.76 -1.66 -4.92
CA LYS A 177 -19.03 -2.93 -4.77
C LYS A 177 -18.76 -3.71 -6.07
N ARG A 178 -18.72 -3.01 -7.20
CA ARG A 178 -18.30 -3.55 -8.51
C ARG A 178 -17.30 -2.62 -9.14
N VAL A 179 -16.41 -3.19 -9.96
CA VAL A 179 -15.61 -2.37 -10.87
C VAL A 179 -16.50 -2.03 -12.06
N ASN A 180 -16.78 -0.75 -12.22
CA ASN A 180 -17.72 -0.23 -13.21
C ASN A 180 -17.02 0.49 -14.38
N VAL A 181 -15.71 0.31 -14.50
CA VAL A 181 -14.88 0.96 -15.52
C VAL A 181 -14.31 -0.08 -16.49
N LYS A 182 -14.05 0.34 -17.72
CA LYS A 182 -13.54 -0.51 -18.81
C LYS A 182 -12.03 -0.33 -18.97
N ASP A 183 -11.40 -1.18 -19.76
CA ASP A 183 -9.98 -1.07 -20.12
C ASP A 183 -9.61 0.31 -20.69
N SER A 184 -10.50 0.95 -21.46
CA SER A 184 -10.31 2.32 -21.96
C SER A 184 -10.16 3.37 -20.85
N TYR A 185 -10.73 3.14 -19.66
CA TYR A 185 -10.58 4.04 -18.51
C TYR A 185 -9.14 4.09 -18.02
N PHE A 186 -8.51 2.94 -17.84
CA PHE A 186 -7.12 2.84 -17.39
C PHE A 186 -6.14 3.36 -18.43
N LYS A 187 -6.41 3.09 -19.72
CA LYS A 187 -5.67 3.70 -20.82
C LYS A 187 -5.76 5.23 -20.79
N THR A 188 -6.98 5.76 -20.67
CA THR A 188 -7.22 7.21 -20.61
C THR A 188 -6.53 7.83 -19.39
N ALA A 189 -6.55 7.17 -18.23
CA ALA A 189 -5.86 7.65 -17.02
C ALA A 189 -4.34 7.74 -17.23
N PHE A 190 -3.74 6.73 -17.85
CA PHE A 190 -2.32 6.75 -18.22
C PHE A 190 -2.02 7.90 -19.20
N GLU A 191 -2.84 8.08 -20.23
CA GLU A 191 -2.68 9.14 -21.24
C GLU A 191 -2.89 10.55 -20.67
N ILE A 192 -3.80 10.74 -19.70
CA ILE A 192 -3.97 12.02 -18.99
C ILE A 192 -2.67 12.39 -18.27
N LEU A 193 -2.07 11.45 -17.55
CA LEU A 193 -0.80 11.68 -16.86
C LEU A 193 0.33 11.91 -17.86
N GLN A 194 0.46 11.05 -18.87
CA GLN A 194 1.52 11.11 -19.88
C GLN A 194 1.51 12.42 -20.68
N ASN A 195 0.34 12.94 -21.01
CA ASN A 195 0.19 14.14 -21.84
C ASN A 195 0.12 15.44 -21.02
N HIS A 196 0.20 15.36 -19.69
CA HIS A 196 0.19 16.56 -18.85
C HIS A 196 1.45 17.41 -19.10
N PRO A 197 1.35 18.73 -19.29
CA PRO A 197 2.46 19.57 -19.79
C PRO A 197 3.67 19.66 -18.85
N GLN A 198 3.48 19.30 -17.57
CA GLN A 198 4.56 19.24 -16.58
C GLN A 198 5.06 17.81 -16.33
N ILE A 199 4.76 16.85 -17.20
CA ILE A 199 5.20 15.45 -17.10
C ILE A 199 6.15 15.11 -18.24
N CYS A 200 7.21 14.37 -17.94
CA CYS A 200 8.05 13.75 -18.96
C CYS A 200 7.28 12.58 -19.58
N SER A 201 6.73 12.76 -20.78
CA SER A 201 5.82 11.80 -21.42
C SER A 201 6.43 10.42 -21.68
N ASP A 202 7.76 10.33 -21.78
CA ASP A 202 8.54 9.09 -21.94
C ASP A 202 8.97 8.46 -20.61
N ARG A 203 8.62 9.08 -19.48
CA ARG A 203 9.04 8.66 -18.12
C ARG A 203 7.85 8.52 -17.19
N VAL A 204 6.99 7.55 -17.49
CA VAL A 204 5.79 7.24 -16.70
C VAL A 204 5.85 5.80 -16.22
N ALA A 205 5.76 5.60 -14.91
CA ALA A 205 5.61 4.28 -14.29
C ALA A 205 4.17 4.01 -13.86
N VAL A 206 3.88 2.74 -13.60
CA VAL A 206 2.62 2.31 -12.97
C VAL A 206 2.94 1.47 -11.73
N VAL A 207 2.31 1.80 -10.60
CA VAL A 207 2.46 1.11 -9.32
C VAL A 207 1.11 0.53 -8.91
N GLY A 208 1.08 -0.76 -8.62
CA GLY A 208 -0.12 -1.48 -8.20
C GLY A 208 0.06 -2.22 -6.89
N LEU A 209 -0.94 -2.17 -6.01
CA LEU A 209 -1.02 -3.00 -4.80
C LEU A 209 -2.28 -3.86 -4.83
N SER A 210 -2.20 -5.12 -4.37
CA SER A 210 -3.35 -6.03 -4.33
C SER A 210 -3.96 -6.19 -5.73
N PHE A 211 -5.28 -6.06 -5.88
CA PHE A 211 -5.95 -6.08 -7.19
C PHE A 211 -5.42 -5.03 -8.19
N GLY A 212 -4.82 -3.93 -7.71
CA GLY A 212 -4.13 -2.96 -8.57
C GLY A 212 -2.96 -3.56 -9.35
N VAL A 213 -2.38 -4.67 -8.90
CA VAL A 213 -1.36 -5.43 -9.64
C VAL A 213 -1.93 -6.01 -10.93
N TYR A 214 -3.10 -6.67 -10.88
CA TYR A 214 -3.75 -7.20 -12.07
C TYR A 214 -3.96 -6.09 -13.12
N LEU A 215 -4.44 -4.93 -12.68
CA LEU A 215 -4.62 -3.76 -13.54
C LEU A 215 -3.31 -3.20 -14.08
N THR A 216 -2.27 -3.13 -13.24
CA THR A 216 -0.92 -2.68 -13.62
C THR A 216 -0.34 -3.56 -14.72
N LEU A 217 -0.43 -4.88 -14.57
CA LEU A 217 0.03 -5.83 -15.56
C LEU A 217 -0.79 -5.71 -16.85
N LYS A 218 -2.12 -5.54 -16.77
CA LYS A 218 -2.97 -5.27 -17.95
C LYS A 218 -2.56 -4.00 -18.68
N ILE A 219 -2.33 -2.90 -17.97
CA ILE A 219 -1.89 -1.62 -18.56
C ILE A 219 -0.62 -1.83 -19.37
N ALA A 220 0.38 -2.51 -18.78
CA ALA A 220 1.69 -2.71 -19.41
C ALA A 220 1.70 -3.73 -20.57
N THR A 221 0.69 -4.61 -20.68
CA THR A 221 0.75 -5.75 -21.61
C THR A 221 -0.40 -5.79 -22.63
N GLN A 222 -1.49 -5.05 -22.40
CA GLN A 222 -2.72 -5.17 -23.18
C GLN A 222 -3.35 -3.84 -23.62
N LEU A 223 -2.99 -2.69 -23.02
CA LEU A 223 -3.68 -1.41 -23.28
C LEU A 223 -3.01 -0.51 -24.34
N SER A 224 -2.00 -1.01 -25.05
CA SER A 224 -1.29 -0.25 -26.09
C SER A 224 -0.72 1.08 -25.58
N VAL A 225 -0.21 1.09 -24.34
CA VAL A 225 0.58 2.15 -23.73
C VAL A 225 1.92 1.57 -23.28
N ASN A 226 2.93 2.41 -23.13
CA ASN A 226 4.30 1.97 -22.85
C ASN A 226 4.82 2.63 -21.56
N PRO A 227 4.52 2.08 -20.37
CA PRO A 227 5.17 2.52 -19.15
C PRO A 227 6.68 2.23 -19.21
N SER A 228 7.49 3.11 -18.63
CA SER A 228 8.95 2.96 -18.57
C SER A 228 9.36 1.82 -17.64
N CYS A 229 8.57 1.59 -16.58
CA CYS A 229 8.67 0.45 -15.68
C CYS A 229 7.35 0.25 -14.90
N ILE A 230 7.17 -0.91 -14.30
CA ILE A 230 6.04 -1.20 -13.42
C ILE A 230 6.47 -1.78 -12.08
N ILE A 231 5.68 -1.53 -11.03
CA ILE A 231 5.89 -2.06 -9.69
C ILE A 231 4.59 -2.71 -9.21
N CYS A 232 4.69 -3.95 -8.75
CA CYS A 232 3.57 -4.74 -8.27
C CYS A 232 3.82 -5.19 -6.83
N ILE A 233 2.87 -4.93 -5.93
CA ILE A 233 2.96 -5.25 -4.51
C ILE A 233 1.82 -6.23 -4.17
N ASN A 234 2.17 -7.47 -3.82
CA ASN A 234 1.23 -8.50 -3.36
C ASN A 234 -0.06 -8.62 -4.19
N GLY A 235 0.01 -9.04 -5.45
CA GLY A 235 -1.21 -9.12 -6.24
C GLY A 235 -1.17 -10.07 -7.44
N PRO A 236 -2.34 -10.42 -7.99
CA PRO A 236 -2.44 -11.59 -8.85
C PRO A 236 -2.10 -11.31 -10.32
N LEU A 237 -1.61 -12.35 -11.00
CA LEU A 237 -1.42 -12.43 -12.46
C LEU A 237 -2.77 -12.48 -13.21
N GLY A 238 -3.87 -12.86 -12.55
CA GLY A 238 -5.18 -13.01 -13.16
C GLY A 238 -6.33 -12.66 -12.23
N SER A 239 -7.55 -12.82 -12.75
CA SER A 239 -8.77 -12.65 -11.96
C SER A 239 -9.82 -13.68 -12.39
N PHE A 240 -10.67 -14.14 -11.45
CA PHE A 240 -11.79 -15.02 -11.77
C PHE A 240 -12.81 -14.37 -12.69
N ASN A 241 -13.13 -13.11 -12.39
CA ASN A 241 -14.05 -12.35 -13.20
C ASN A 241 -13.32 -11.95 -14.48
N LYS A 242 -13.79 -12.51 -15.61
CA LYS A 242 -13.27 -12.17 -16.93
C LYS A 242 -13.24 -10.64 -17.07
N SER A 243 -12.16 -10.15 -17.67
CA SER A 243 -11.85 -8.72 -17.89
C SER A 243 -13.09 -7.85 -18.15
N PHE A 244 -12.98 -6.57 -17.77
CA PHE A 244 -13.93 -5.46 -17.96
C PHE A 244 -14.27 -5.16 -19.44
N ASN A 245 -14.62 -6.18 -20.22
CA ASN A 245 -14.96 -6.09 -21.63
C ASN A 245 -16.30 -5.37 -21.78
N GLU A 246 -16.40 -4.61 -22.88
CA GLU A 246 -17.46 -3.75 -23.47
C GLU A 246 -18.64 -3.26 -22.62
N ASN A 247 -19.15 -4.03 -21.67
CA ASN A 247 -20.22 -3.66 -20.75
C ASN A 247 -19.72 -3.10 -19.41
N GLY A 248 -18.44 -3.29 -19.07
CA GLY A 248 -17.78 -2.58 -17.96
C GLY A 248 -18.29 -2.92 -16.56
N VAL A 249 -18.87 -4.11 -16.35
CA VAL A 249 -19.34 -4.56 -15.04
C VAL A 249 -18.61 -5.84 -14.68
N SER A 250 -17.82 -5.83 -13.60
CA SER A 250 -17.29 -7.07 -13.01
C SER A 250 -18.38 -7.87 -12.29
N GLY A 251 -18.12 -9.16 -12.09
CA GLY A 251 -18.81 -9.92 -11.04
C GLY A 251 -18.69 -9.25 -9.67
N THR A 252 -19.61 -9.59 -8.78
CA THR A 252 -19.53 -9.19 -7.37
C THR A 252 -18.38 -9.88 -6.67
N PHE A 253 -17.79 -9.21 -5.68
CA PHE A 253 -16.73 -9.80 -4.86
C PHE A 253 -17.18 -11.04 -4.08
N ASP A 254 -18.50 -11.19 -3.87
CA ASP A 254 -19.10 -12.34 -3.20
C ASP A 254 -19.28 -13.55 -4.12
N GLU A 255 -18.93 -13.44 -5.41
CA GLU A 255 -18.82 -14.58 -6.30
C GLU A 255 -17.54 -15.35 -5.96
N HIS A 256 -17.62 -16.69 -5.90
CA HIS A 256 -16.52 -17.59 -5.55
C HIS A 256 -16.18 -17.75 -4.05
N GLN A 257 -17.18 -17.71 -3.18
CA GLN A 257 -17.01 -18.00 -1.74
C GLN A 257 -16.46 -19.41 -1.45
N GLU A 258 -16.53 -20.34 -2.40
CA GLU A 258 -15.91 -21.67 -2.29
C GLU A 258 -14.39 -21.64 -2.08
N TYR A 259 -13.72 -20.53 -2.43
CA TYR A 259 -12.28 -20.33 -2.21
C TYR A 259 -11.97 -19.46 -0.98
N TRP A 260 -12.98 -19.09 -0.19
CA TRP A 260 -12.76 -18.37 1.06
C TRP A 260 -12.38 -19.36 2.14
N SER A 261 -11.33 -19.05 2.89
CA SER A 261 -10.97 -19.78 4.11
C SER A 261 -11.17 -18.89 5.32
N TYR A 262 -11.36 -19.52 6.48
CA TYR A 262 -11.64 -18.83 7.73
C TYR A 262 -10.70 -19.33 8.83
N ASP A 263 -10.28 -18.43 9.72
CA ASP A 263 -9.58 -18.81 10.94
C ASP A 263 -10.54 -19.19 12.08
N GLU A 264 -10.00 -19.52 13.24
CA GLU A 264 -10.74 -19.86 14.46
C GLU A 264 -11.61 -18.71 15.01
N HIS A 265 -11.38 -17.48 14.55
CA HIS A 265 -12.14 -16.28 14.92
C HIS A 265 -13.17 -15.88 13.86
N ASN A 266 -13.39 -16.70 12.82
CA ASN A 266 -14.22 -16.41 11.65
C ASN A 266 -13.73 -15.20 10.82
N ASN A 267 -12.45 -14.85 10.90
CA ASN A 267 -11.86 -13.89 9.97
C ASN A 267 -11.62 -14.59 8.62
N VAL A 268 -11.90 -13.89 7.53
CA VAL A 268 -11.82 -14.44 6.18
C VAL A 268 -10.48 -14.19 5.52
N SER A 269 -9.93 -15.20 4.87
CA SER A 269 -8.78 -15.11 3.96
C SER A 269 -9.25 -15.31 2.52
N PHE A 270 -8.77 -14.44 1.63
CA PHE A 270 -9.04 -14.50 0.18
C PHE A 270 -7.86 -15.07 -0.60
N ARG A 271 -6.83 -15.58 0.08
CA ARG A 271 -5.58 -16.04 -0.52
C ARG A 271 -5.81 -17.01 -1.66
N GLU A 272 -6.58 -18.06 -1.41
CA GLU A 272 -6.86 -19.12 -2.39
C GLU A 272 -7.65 -18.61 -3.61
N MET A 273 -8.44 -17.55 -3.45
CA MET A 273 -9.15 -16.94 -4.58
C MET A 273 -8.16 -16.36 -5.62
N SER A 274 -6.98 -15.93 -5.20
CA SER A 274 -5.99 -15.37 -6.11
C SER A 274 -4.93 -16.38 -6.57
N SER A 275 -5.04 -17.64 -6.14
CA SER A 275 -4.10 -18.69 -6.50
C SER A 275 -4.13 -18.95 -8.01
N PRO A 276 -2.98 -18.96 -8.71
CA PRO A 276 -2.94 -19.28 -10.14
C PRO A 276 -3.51 -20.67 -10.47
N LYS A 277 -3.56 -21.59 -9.51
CA LYS A 277 -4.17 -22.92 -9.70
C LYS A 277 -5.69 -22.87 -9.79
N ASN A 278 -6.31 -21.87 -9.16
CA ASN A 278 -7.75 -21.74 -9.10
C ASN A 278 -8.28 -20.79 -10.20
N ILE A 279 -7.45 -19.89 -10.72
CA ILE A 279 -7.82 -18.98 -11.81
C ILE A 279 -7.72 -19.70 -13.18
N PRO A 280 -8.77 -19.64 -14.03
CA PRO A 280 -8.71 -20.18 -15.39
C PRO A 280 -7.55 -19.56 -16.20
N PRO A 281 -6.70 -20.34 -16.87
CA PRO A 281 -5.52 -19.82 -17.57
C PRO A 281 -5.81 -18.74 -18.62
N GLU A 282 -6.99 -18.77 -19.25
CA GLU A 282 -7.46 -17.76 -20.20
C GLU A 282 -7.76 -16.40 -19.58
N ASN A 283 -7.87 -16.33 -18.25
CA ASN A 283 -8.09 -15.09 -17.50
C ASN A 283 -6.79 -14.47 -16.97
N PHE A 284 -5.64 -15.11 -17.20
CA PHE A 284 -4.35 -14.48 -16.92
C PHE A 284 -4.10 -13.30 -17.84
N VAL A 285 -3.43 -12.27 -17.31
CA VAL A 285 -2.86 -11.23 -18.16
C VAL A 285 -1.82 -11.84 -19.09
N LYS A 286 -1.67 -11.22 -20.27
CA LYS A 286 -0.71 -11.65 -21.30
C LYS A 286 0.71 -11.19 -20.95
N ILE A 287 1.25 -11.70 -19.85
CA ILE A 287 2.54 -11.27 -19.28
C ILE A 287 3.71 -11.45 -20.27
N GLU A 288 3.60 -12.37 -21.22
CA GLU A 288 4.54 -12.56 -22.33
C GLU A 288 4.73 -11.29 -23.17
N ASN A 289 3.75 -10.38 -23.19
CA ASN A 289 3.81 -9.11 -23.90
C ASN A 289 4.53 -8.01 -23.11
N LEU A 290 4.99 -8.27 -21.88
CA LEU A 290 5.69 -7.27 -21.07
C LEU A 290 6.97 -6.80 -21.79
N ASN A 291 7.14 -5.49 -21.91
CA ASN A 291 8.27 -4.86 -22.61
C ASN A 291 9.02 -3.83 -21.76
N CYS A 292 8.72 -3.75 -20.45
CA CYS A 292 9.41 -2.89 -19.49
C CYS A 292 9.78 -3.69 -18.23
N PRO A 293 10.73 -3.21 -17.42
CA PRO A 293 11.07 -3.86 -16.16
C PRO A 293 9.90 -3.86 -15.18
N LEU A 294 9.78 -4.97 -14.47
CA LEU A 294 8.83 -5.22 -13.40
C LEU A 294 9.59 -5.45 -12.09
N LEU A 295 9.30 -4.64 -11.08
CA LEU A 295 9.62 -4.93 -9.69
C LEU A 295 8.40 -5.54 -9.01
N TYR A 296 8.50 -6.77 -8.54
CA TYR A 296 7.46 -7.47 -7.80
C TYR A 296 7.88 -7.64 -6.34
N ILE A 297 7.13 -7.03 -5.43
CA ILE A 297 7.35 -7.05 -3.99
C ILE A 297 6.28 -7.94 -3.37
N LEU A 298 6.71 -8.93 -2.58
CA LEU A 298 5.79 -9.85 -1.92
C LEU A 298 6.10 -10.08 -0.45
N GLY A 299 5.04 -10.33 0.32
CA GLY A 299 5.10 -10.81 1.70
C GLY A 299 4.82 -12.31 1.75
N GLU A 300 5.65 -13.06 2.46
CA GLU A 300 5.49 -14.52 2.57
C GLU A 300 4.35 -14.95 3.50
N ASP A 301 3.89 -14.05 4.38
CA ASP A 301 2.71 -14.23 5.24
C ASP A 301 1.48 -13.50 4.67
N ASP A 302 1.37 -13.36 3.35
CA ASP A 302 0.19 -12.80 2.70
C ASP A 302 -1.01 -13.76 2.81
N LEU A 303 -1.99 -13.35 3.61
CA LEU A 303 -3.24 -14.10 3.84
C LEU A 303 -4.41 -13.61 2.98
N SER A 304 -4.19 -12.67 2.06
CA SER A 304 -5.22 -12.13 1.16
C SER A 304 -4.93 -12.43 -0.31
N CYS A 305 -3.66 -12.57 -0.69
CA CYS A 305 -3.25 -12.99 -2.02
C CYS A 305 -2.19 -14.11 -1.95
N ALA A 306 -2.28 -15.09 -2.84
CA ALA A 306 -1.25 -16.09 -3.09
C ALA A 306 -0.07 -15.46 -3.87
N ALA A 307 0.54 -14.43 -3.29
CA ALA A 307 1.49 -13.55 -3.96
C ALA A 307 2.77 -14.28 -4.40
N VAL A 308 3.22 -15.26 -3.60
CA VAL A 308 4.36 -16.14 -3.91
C VAL A 308 4.06 -16.97 -5.15
N GLU A 309 2.93 -17.67 -5.18
CA GLU A 309 2.56 -18.51 -6.31
C GLU A 309 2.32 -17.70 -7.59
N ASN A 310 1.79 -16.49 -7.46
CA ASN A 310 1.64 -15.57 -8.60
C ASN A 310 3.00 -15.09 -9.12
N ALA A 311 3.96 -14.79 -8.25
CA ALA A 311 5.32 -14.43 -8.66
C ALA A 311 6.01 -15.58 -9.41
N ASP A 312 5.88 -16.81 -8.92
CA ASP A 312 6.43 -18.01 -9.56
C ASP A 312 5.84 -18.21 -10.97
N GLU A 313 4.52 -18.06 -11.12
CA GLU A 313 3.86 -18.22 -12.42
C GLU A 313 4.20 -17.08 -13.38
N ILE A 314 4.37 -15.83 -12.89
CA ILE A 314 4.89 -14.70 -13.68
C ILE A 314 6.29 -15.02 -14.20
N GLU A 315 7.21 -15.42 -13.32
CA GLU A 315 8.59 -15.70 -13.69
C GLU A 315 8.66 -16.84 -14.71
N LYS A 316 7.92 -17.92 -14.47
CA LYS A 316 7.84 -19.08 -15.37
C LYS A 316 7.39 -18.68 -16.77
N ARG A 317 6.36 -17.84 -16.89
CA ARG A 317 5.85 -17.36 -18.20
C ARG A 317 6.83 -16.44 -18.90
N LEU A 318 7.45 -15.51 -18.19
CA LEU A 318 8.48 -14.64 -18.75
C LEU A 318 9.70 -15.45 -19.21
N ARG A 319 10.09 -16.48 -18.45
CA ARG A 319 11.18 -17.40 -18.81
C ARG A 319 10.91 -18.15 -20.10
N ALA A 320 9.68 -18.63 -20.28
CA ALA A 320 9.27 -19.37 -21.48
C ALA A 320 9.43 -18.55 -22.77
N VAL A 321 9.40 -17.21 -22.70
CA VAL A 321 9.58 -16.30 -23.84
C VAL A 321 10.90 -15.51 -23.80
N GLY A 322 11.86 -15.91 -22.96
CA GLY A 322 13.19 -15.30 -22.88
C GLY A 322 13.24 -13.91 -22.22
N LYS A 323 12.20 -13.52 -21.47
CA LYS A 323 12.04 -12.20 -20.84
C LYS A 323 12.25 -12.16 -19.33
N SER A 324 12.83 -13.21 -18.72
CA SER A 324 13.11 -13.24 -17.28
C SER A 324 13.95 -12.07 -16.77
N HIS A 325 14.80 -11.47 -17.63
CA HIS A 325 15.61 -10.31 -17.28
C HIS A 325 14.79 -9.05 -16.94
N LEU A 326 13.51 -8.99 -17.31
CA LEU A 326 12.60 -7.89 -16.94
C LEU A 326 12.04 -8.05 -15.53
N PHE A 327 12.09 -9.25 -14.94
CA PHE A 327 11.45 -9.56 -13.66
C PHE A 327 12.43 -9.45 -12.49
N ASN A 328 12.14 -8.55 -11.56
CA ASN A 328 12.88 -8.35 -10.32
C ASN A 328 11.93 -8.68 -9.17
N CYS A 329 12.15 -9.77 -8.46
CA CYS A 329 11.31 -10.18 -7.34
C CYS A 329 12.02 -9.94 -6.00
N VAL A 330 11.29 -9.42 -5.02
CA VAL A 330 11.76 -9.23 -3.65
C VAL A 330 10.74 -9.86 -2.70
N SER A 331 11.21 -10.82 -1.90
CA SER A 331 10.40 -11.53 -0.90
C SER A 331 10.72 -11.04 0.51
N TYR A 332 9.69 -10.86 1.33
CA TYR A 332 9.81 -10.46 2.72
C TYR A 332 9.19 -11.51 3.65
N PRO A 333 10.02 -12.32 4.34
CA PRO A 333 9.56 -13.26 5.34
C PRO A 333 8.76 -12.58 6.45
N GLY A 334 7.58 -13.11 6.75
CA GLY A 334 6.70 -12.57 7.80
C GLY A 334 6.03 -11.23 7.47
N ALA A 335 6.18 -10.69 6.27
CA ALA A 335 5.36 -9.58 5.80
C ALA A 335 4.03 -10.11 5.24
N GLY A 336 2.97 -9.31 5.40
CA GLY A 336 1.61 -9.64 4.98
C GLY A 336 1.21 -8.90 3.71
N HIS A 337 -0.07 -8.91 3.41
CA HIS A 337 -0.66 -8.32 2.20
C HIS A 337 -0.41 -6.81 2.06
N LEU A 338 -0.66 -6.07 3.14
CA LEU A 338 -0.69 -4.61 3.15
C LEU A 338 0.71 -4.00 3.38
N ILE A 339 1.61 -4.15 2.42
CA ILE A 339 2.93 -3.48 2.45
C ILE A 339 2.71 -1.99 2.07
N GLU A 340 2.41 -1.22 3.10
CA GLU A 340 2.17 0.24 3.05
C GLU A 340 3.48 1.04 3.02
N PRO A 341 3.43 2.38 2.82
CA PRO A 341 4.57 3.24 3.06
C PRO A 341 5.11 3.11 4.51
N PRO A 342 6.40 3.41 4.73
CA PRO A 342 7.10 3.14 5.98
C PRO A 342 6.42 3.70 7.24
N TYR A 343 6.52 2.93 8.33
CA TYR A 343 5.98 3.28 9.65
C TYR A 343 4.45 3.33 9.73
N THR A 344 3.75 2.78 8.73
CA THR A 344 2.32 2.54 8.82
C THR A 344 2.08 1.29 9.66
N PRO A 345 1.32 1.38 10.76
CA PRO A 345 1.12 0.23 11.64
C PRO A 345 0.50 -0.96 10.91
N ASN A 346 1.04 -2.15 11.12
CA ASN A 346 0.50 -3.36 10.50
C ASN A 346 -0.90 -3.65 11.04
N ALA A 347 -1.87 -3.79 10.14
CA ALA A 347 -3.17 -4.36 10.45
C ALA A 347 -3.18 -5.82 9.97
N ARG A 348 -2.92 -6.77 10.87
CA ARG A 348 -2.96 -8.21 10.53
C ARG A 348 -4.35 -8.65 10.09
N ALA A 349 -5.38 -8.05 10.67
CA ALA A 349 -6.77 -8.25 10.30
C ALA A 349 -7.53 -6.91 10.39
N SER A 350 -8.46 -6.65 9.49
CA SER A 350 -9.31 -5.45 9.58
C SER A 350 -10.69 -5.66 8.99
N LEU A 351 -11.64 -4.81 9.38
CA LEU A 351 -12.98 -4.81 8.84
C LEU A 351 -12.96 -4.53 7.33
N TRP A 352 -13.59 -5.43 6.56
CA TRP A 352 -13.75 -5.30 5.11
C TRP A 352 -15.13 -4.76 4.74
N THR A 353 -16.18 -5.41 5.25
CA THR A 353 -17.58 -4.99 5.03
C THR A 353 -18.41 -5.26 6.28
N THR A 354 -19.47 -4.47 6.47
CA THR A 354 -20.48 -4.66 7.53
C THR A 354 -21.81 -5.17 7.00
N ARG A 355 -21.98 -5.25 5.68
CA ARG A 355 -23.21 -5.69 5.00
C ARG A 355 -22.89 -6.59 3.81
N PRO A 356 -23.64 -7.68 3.56
CA PRO A 356 -24.76 -8.20 4.36
C PRO A 356 -24.34 -8.80 5.71
N THR A 357 -23.07 -9.19 5.86
CA THR A 357 -22.46 -9.69 7.09
C THR A 357 -21.20 -8.91 7.44
N LYS A 358 -20.86 -8.81 8.74
CA LYS A 358 -19.57 -8.28 9.19
C LYS A 358 -18.49 -9.28 8.79
N LEU A 359 -17.55 -8.84 7.97
CA LEU A 359 -16.38 -9.63 7.58
C LEU A 359 -15.11 -8.88 8.00
N ILE A 360 -14.28 -9.55 8.77
CA ILE A 360 -12.91 -9.13 9.08
C ILE A 360 -12.00 -9.94 8.17
N THR A 361 -11.16 -9.26 7.39
CA THR A 361 -10.24 -9.90 6.45
C THR A 361 -8.87 -10.07 7.08
N LEU A 362 -8.26 -11.22 6.84
CA LEU A 362 -6.89 -11.56 7.18
C LEU A 362 -5.94 -11.02 6.11
N TRP A 363 -5.08 -10.09 6.52
CA TRP A 363 -4.00 -9.54 5.70
C TRP A 363 -2.68 -10.25 5.99
N GLY A 364 -2.53 -10.82 7.19
CA GLY A 364 -1.27 -11.39 7.66
C GLY A 364 -0.22 -10.33 8.01
N GLY A 365 1.01 -10.78 8.19
CA GLY A 365 2.13 -9.98 8.66
C GLY A 365 2.39 -10.12 10.16
N ASN A 366 3.67 -10.23 10.50
CA ASN A 366 4.21 -10.14 11.86
C ASN A 366 4.73 -8.73 12.07
N LEU A 367 4.30 -8.06 13.14
CA LEU A 367 4.48 -6.61 13.34
C LEU A 367 5.88 -6.08 12.98
N ALA A 368 6.94 -6.61 13.61
CA ALA A 368 8.31 -6.14 13.37
C ALA A 368 8.84 -6.49 11.97
N GLN A 369 8.64 -7.73 11.50
CA GLN A 369 9.08 -8.15 10.16
C GLN A 369 8.37 -7.37 9.06
N HIS A 370 7.08 -7.08 9.27
CA HIS A 370 6.27 -6.28 8.37
C HIS A 370 6.74 -4.82 8.32
N ALA A 371 7.09 -4.22 9.47
CA ALA A 371 7.66 -2.87 9.52
C ALA A 371 8.98 -2.79 8.71
N VAL A 372 9.87 -3.76 8.89
CA VAL A 372 11.12 -3.87 8.11
C VAL A 372 10.83 -3.98 6.61
N ALA A 373 9.84 -4.77 6.23
CA ALA A 373 9.43 -4.93 4.84
C ALA A 373 8.92 -3.61 4.23
N GLN A 374 8.10 -2.84 4.95
CA GLN A 374 7.63 -1.53 4.49
C GLN A 374 8.80 -0.54 4.28
N GLU A 375 9.75 -0.49 5.22
CA GLU A 375 10.92 0.38 5.13
C GLU A 375 11.84 0.04 3.96
N ASP A 376 12.18 -1.25 3.81
CA ASP A 376 13.07 -1.70 2.75
C ASP A 376 12.39 -1.63 1.38
N SER A 377 11.13 -2.05 1.28
CA SER A 377 10.39 -2.01 0.01
C SER A 377 10.21 -0.58 -0.49
N TRP A 378 9.95 0.40 0.38
CA TRP A 378 9.86 1.80 -0.03
C TRP A 378 11.18 2.32 -0.63
N LYS A 379 12.32 1.98 -0.02
CA LYS A 379 13.65 2.32 -0.55
C LYS A 379 13.87 1.69 -1.92
N ARG A 380 13.48 0.43 -2.10
CA ARG A 380 13.57 -0.28 -3.40
C ARG A 380 12.65 0.31 -4.45
N ILE A 381 11.42 0.66 -4.09
CA ILE A 381 10.45 1.32 -4.97
C ILE A 381 11.05 2.63 -5.48
N LEU A 382 11.51 3.51 -4.58
CA LEU A 382 12.10 4.79 -4.97
C LEU A 382 13.36 4.61 -5.81
N GLY A 383 14.24 3.67 -5.44
CA GLY A 383 15.45 3.35 -6.21
C GLY A 383 15.15 2.83 -7.62
N PHE A 384 14.12 1.99 -7.76
CA PHE A 384 13.68 1.45 -9.04
C PHE A 384 13.06 2.54 -9.93
N LEU A 385 12.23 3.42 -9.35
CA LEU A 385 11.68 4.57 -10.06
C LEU A 385 12.78 5.56 -10.47
N ASP A 386 13.78 5.82 -9.62
CA ASP A 386 14.91 6.67 -9.97
C ASP A 386 15.70 6.11 -11.14
N LEU A 387 16.02 4.80 -11.08
CA LEU A 387 16.72 4.09 -12.15
C LEU A 387 16.00 4.23 -13.50
N TYR A 388 14.69 3.99 -13.56
CA TYR A 388 13.98 3.93 -14.85
C TYR A 388 13.28 5.22 -15.28
N LEU A 389 13.10 6.19 -14.39
CA LEU A 389 12.44 7.46 -14.72
C LEU A 389 13.37 8.68 -14.66
N ARG A 390 14.56 8.58 -14.09
CA ARG A 390 15.50 9.71 -14.00
C ARG A 390 16.81 9.45 -14.70
N GLN A 391 17.30 8.21 -14.67
CA GLN A 391 18.52 7.83 -15.35
C GLN A 391 18.21 7.42 -16.81
N ASN A 392 19.07 7.81 -17.75
CA ASN A 392 18.96 7.38 -19.15
C ASN A 392 19.42 5.92 -19.25
N VAL A 393 18.54 4.96 -18.91
CA VAL A 393 18.82 3.53 -19.08
C VAL A 393 18.59 3.18 -20.55
N ASN A 394 19.66 3.15 -21.34
CA ASN A 394 19.63 2.60 -22.69
C ASN A 394 19.46 1.07 -22.57
N TYR A 395 18.26 0.56 -22.88
CA TYR A 395 18.09 -0.85 -23.21
C TYR A 395 18.72 -1.09 -24.59
N GLY A 396 20.04 -1.30 -24.59
CA GLY A 396 20.76 -1.66 -25.80
C GLY A 396 20.14 -2.91 -26.40
N ALA A 397 19.63 -2.78 -27.63
CA ALA A 397 19.34 -3.91 -28.50
C ALA A 397 20.58 -4.82 -28.54
N PRO A 398 20.41 -6.16 -28.49
CA PRO A 398 21.56 -7.06 -28.58
C PRO A 398 22.30 -6.83 -29.90
N ARG A 399 23.62 -6.71 -29.81
CA ARG A 399 24.53 -6.73 -30.97
C ARG A 399 24.53 -8.09 -31.64
#